data_AF-A0A2E6S5R5-F1
#
_entry.id   AF-A0A2E6S5R5-F1
#
_cell.length_a   1.000
_cell.length_b   1.000
_cell.length_c   1.000
_cell.angle_alpha   90.00
_cell.angle_beta   90.00
_cell.angle_gamma   90.00
#
_symmetry.space_group_name_H-M   'P 1'
#
loop_
_entity.id
_entity.type
_entity.pdbx_description
1 polymer ?
#
loop_
_entity_poly.entity_id
_entity_poly.type
_entity_poly.pdbx_seq_one_letter_code
_entity_poly.pdbx_strand_id
1 'polypeptide(L)'
;MPESEFVVVASGGFDGCVACGFPELHDIGVWRELDGKVMGGGAEVLSEGRHRVVMLPFKSEGKDVKVAVKRFGCQSGWKDRYDRRRGTKARRSFDAAKRLNECDVGTPAPLAYMNRWEGGRLVESYFLSVYGDGMTCFRDELFQIYEESQDLHRLVELLSGVGAFVREMHDAGFCHRDLGNQNIFMRRSADGGWHDFQTLDLNRGRLRDSLSLDERARDFDRMILPGVPLWILLSEYWQKEPEPAFLKAVRKYRARYQLRARSHRWRHPFRKPRKGKPYPEMSDIWLWDDRSAQAAIVMLPRERKKAYPRGRLWDVVRANARAGLGVWRIFREEQEQAWQRPVELSGRIGMSLEATGIDFEKQRGLLERLGRIPVLVRFCHHEDASQ
;
A
#
# COMPACT_ATOMS: atom_id res chain seq x y z
N MET A 1 16.28 -2.84 30.15
CA MET A 1 15.10 -1.95 30.05
C MET A 1 15.32 -0.81 31.03
N PRO A 2 15.24 0.47 30.65
CA PRO A 2 14.98 1.52 31.62
C PRO A 2 13.46 1.65 31.77
N GLU A 3 12.94 1.40 32.97
CA GLU A 3 11.53 1.60 33.34
C GLU A 3 11.11 3.08 33.44
N SER A 4 11.82 4.03 32.81
CA SER A 4 11.72 5.47 33.12
C SER A 4 11.53 6.41 31.91
N GLU A 5 10.93 5.98 30.81
CA GLU A 5 10.73 6.85 29.64
C GLU A 5 9.39 7.62 29.66
N PHE A 6 8.38 7.12 30.39
CA PHE A 6 7.06 7.74 30.45
C PHE A 6 6.52 7.84 31.87
N VAL A 7 5.82 8.93 32.18
CA VAL A 7 5.19 9.21 33.48
C VAL A 7 3.68 9.20 33.33
N VAL A 8 2.99 8.58 34.29
CA VAL A 8 1.52 8.62 34.38
C VAL A 8 1.09 9.98 34.93
N VAL A 9 0.16 10.63 34.26
CA VAL A 9 -0.42 11.90 34.69
C VAL A 9 -1.91 11.69 34.92
N ALA A 10 -2.37 11.96 36.14
CA ALA A 10 -3.78 11.83 36.52
C ALA A 10 -4.19 12.92 37.50
N SER A 11 -4.90 13.95 37.03
CA SER A 11 -5.49 14.99 37.90
C SER A 11 -6.52 15.82 37.14
N GLY A 12 -7.48 16.42 37.87
CA GLY A 12 -8.50 17.30 37.28
C GLY A 12 -9.41 16.64 36.23
N GLY A 13 -9.67 15.35 36.34
CA GLY A 13 -10.45 14.57 35.37
C GLY A 13 -9.65 14.09 34.15
N PHE A 14 -8.35 14.39 34.10
CA PHE A 14 -7.45 13.88 33.08
C PHE A 14 -6.78 12.57 33.52
N ASP A 15 -6.62 11.63 32.58
CA ASP A 15 -5.77 10.45 32.72
C ASP A 15 -4.92 10.25 31.46
N GLY A 16 -3.64 9.97 31.64
CA GLY A 16 -2.70 9.91 30.54
C GLY A 16 -1.33 9.36 30.91
N CYS A 17 -0.49 9.26 29.89
CA CYS A 17 0.91 8.93 30.02
C CYS A 17 1.70 9.84 29.07
N VAL A 18 2.83 10.36 29.55
CA VAL A 18 3.62 11.41 28.88
C VAL A 18 5.10 11.05 28.94
N ALA A 19 5.82 11.27 27.85
CA ALA A 19 7.27 11.04 27.77
C ALA A 19 8.04 12.02 28.66
N CYS A 20 9.01 11.51 29.42
CA CYS A 20 9.82 12.30 30.35
C CYS A 20 10.56 13.48 29.69
N GLY A 21 10.90 13.35 28.40
CA GLY A 21 11.60 14.39 27.64
C GLY A 21 10.77 15.63 27.29
N PHE A 22 9.49 15.68 27.70
CA PHE A 22 8.56 16.77 27.37
C PHE A 22 7.94 17.38 28.63
N PRO A 23 8.71 18.12 29.44
CA PRO A 23 8.29 18.60 30.77
C PRO A 23 7.00 19.44 30.75
N GLU A 24 6.78 20.22 29.69
CA GLU A 24 5.54 21.01 29.53
C GLU A 24 4.27 20.17 29.43
N LEU A 25 4.36 18.94 28.89
CA LEU A 25 3.22 18.03 28.80
C LEU A 25 2.84 17.41 30.16
N HIS A 26 3.65 17.61 31.21
CA HIS A 26 3.28 17.21 32.57
C HIS A 26 2.33 18.21 33.24
N ASP A 27 2.22 19.43 32.71
CA ASP A 27 1.28 20.44 33.20
C ASP A 27 -0.12 20.22 32.58
N ILE A 28 -1.11 20.06 33.45
CA ILE A 28 -2.52 19.89 33.08
C ILE A 28 -3.10 21.15 32.46
N GLY A 29 -2.55 22.33 32.76
CA GLY A 29 -2.90 23.58 32.09
C GLY A 29 -2.76 23.48 30.56
N VAL A 30 -1.66 22.88 30.09
CA VAL A 30 -1.41 22.66 28.65
C VAL A 30 -2.50 21.82 28.02
N TRP A 31 -2.95 20.75 28.69
CA TRP A 31 -4.00 19.87 28.19
C TRP A 31 -5.38 20.54 28.18
N ARG A 32 -5.67 21.43 29.13
CA ARG A 32 -6.92 22.21 29.15
C ARG A 32 -7.03 23.19 27.98
N GLU A 33 -5.90 23.76 27.55
CA GLU A 33 -5.84 24.68 26.41
C GLU A 33 -5.74 23.96 25.06
N LEU A 34 -5.35 22.68 25.07
CA LEU A 34 -5.03 21.93 23.86
C LEU A 34 -6.22 21.82 22.91
N ASP A 35 -7.45 21.68 23.42
CA ASP A 35 -8.65 21.63 22.58
C ASP A 35 -8.79 22.91 21.75
N GLY A 36 -8.59 24.09 22.37
CA GLY A 36 -8.61 25.38 21.69
C GLY A 36 -7.53 25.50 20.63
N LYS A 37 -6.31 25.04 20.92
CA LYS A 37 -5.18 25.04 19.96
C LYS A 37 -5.44 24.12 18.76
N VAL A 38 -5.98 22.92 19.01
CA VAL A 38 -6.29 21.93 17.96
C VAL A 38 -7.51 22.35 17.13
N MET A 39 -8.51 22.97 17.75
CA MET A 39 -9.75 23.36 17.08
C MET A 39 -9.64 24.71 16.37
N GLY A 40 -8.75 25.59 16.83
CA GLY A 40 -8.49 26.91 16.25
C GLY A 40 -7.86 26.89 14.85
N GLY A 41 -7.61 28.08 14.32
CA GLY A 41 -7.10 28.29 12.95
C GLY A 41 -5.58 28.49 12.83
N GLY A 42 -4.83 28.45 13.94
CA GLY A 42 -3.39 28.74 13.95
C GLY A 42 -2.46 27.53 13.76
N ALA A 43 -3.00 26.30 13.79
CA ALA A 43 -2.21 25.07 13.66
C ALA A 43 -2.29 24.52 12.24
N GLU A 44 -1.18 23.98 11.73
CA GLU A 44 -1.18 23.28 10.45
C GLU A 44 -2.00 21.99 10.55
N VAL A 45 -3.03 21.86 9.71
CA VAL A 45 -3.95 20.73 9.76
C VAL A 45 -3.48 19.62 8.83
N LEU A 46 -3.07 18.49 9.41
CA LEU A 46 -2.64 17.30 8.68
C LEU A 46 -3.83 16.43 8.23
N SER A 47 -4.91 16.39 9.01
CA SER A 47 -6.13 15.66 8.67
C SER A 47 -7.37 16.27 9.32
N GLU A 48 -8.42 16.40 8.53
CA GLU A 48 -9.73 16.88 8.97
C GLU A 48 -10.75 15.77 9.22
N GLY A 49 -11.82 16.12 9.94
CA GLY A 49 -13.01 15.29 10.16
C GLY A 49 -13.23 14.95 11.63
N ARG A 50 -13.91 13.83 11.87
CA ARG A 50 -14.22 13.38 13.25
C ARG A 50 -12.94 13.14 14.08
N HIS A 51 -11.88 12.67 13.44
CA HIS A 51 -10.57 12.55 14.06
C HIS A 51 -9.71 13.62 13.39
N ARG A 52 -9.32 14.63 14.15
CA ARG A 52 -8.55 15.77 13.65
C ARG A 52 -7.09 15.54 14.02
N VAL A 53 -6.19 15.79 13.07
CA VAL A 53 -4.75 15.73 13.30
C VAL A 53 -4.19 17.09 12.92
N VAL A 54 -3.47 17.70 13.84
CA VAL A 54 -2.77 18.97 13.63
C VAL A 54 -1.30 18.81 14.01
N MET A 55 -0.45 19.63 13.43
CA MET A 55 0.94 19.75 13.85
C MET A 55 1.09 20.93 14.81
N LEU A 56 1.74 20.69 15.95
CA LEU A 56 2.06 21.71 16.94
C LEU A 56 3.53 21.57 17.37
N PRO A 57 4.24 22.68 17.61
CA PRO A 57 5.57 22.63 18.20
C PRO A 57 5.48 22.38 19.71
N PHE A 58 6.37 21.53 20.22
CA PHE A 58 6.59 21.31 21.65
C PHE A 58 8.08 21.36 21.95
N LYS A 59 8.46 21.69 23.19
CA LYS A 59 9.86 21.74 23.61
C LYS A 59 10.31 20.44 24.24
N SER A 60 11.43 19.91 23.74
CA SER A 60 12.18 18.82 24.34
C SER A 60 13.64 19.23 24.46
N GLU A 61 14.19 19.16 25.67
CA GLU A 61 15.58 19.57 25.96
C GLU A 61 15.95 20.97 25.41
N GLY A 62 14.98 21.90 25.42
CA GLY A 62 15.16 23.26 24.92
C GLY A 62 15.11 23.43 23.40
N LYS A 63 14.88 22.35 22.63
CA LYS A 63 14.69 22.39 21.18
C LYS A 63 13.21 22.24 20.81
N ASP A 64 12.81 22.91 19.74
CA ASP A 64 11.46 22.76 19.19
C ASP A 64 11.38 21.44 18.40
N VAL A 65 10.40 20.62 18.78
CA VAL A 65 10.07 19.35 18.14
C VAL A 65 8.67 19.46 17.54
N LYS A 66 8.53 19.12 16.26
CA LYS A 66 7.22 19.05 15.60
C LYS A 66 6.48 17.81 16.10
N VAL A 67 5.25 17.99 16.60
CA VAL A 67 4.42 16.93 17.15
C VAL A 67 3.10 16.84 16.39
N ALA A 68 2.75 15.64 15.96
CA ALA A 68 1.43 15.35 15.44
C ALA A 68 0.47 15.10 16.60
N VAL A 69 -0.51 15.99 16.76
CA VAL A 69 -1.55 15.90 17.79
C VAL A 69 -2.83 15.37 17.17
N LYS A 70 -3.17 14.12 17.49
CA LYS A 70 -4.40 13.46 17.04
C LYS A 70 -5.49 13.54 18.10
N ARG A 71 -6.51 14.35 17.81
CA ARG A 71 -7.73 14.46 18.61
C ARG A 71 -8.79 13.49 18.13
N PHE A 72 -9.23 12.59 19.00
CA PHE A 72 -10.33 11.68 18.70
C PHE A 72 -11.67 12.32 19.05
N GLY A 73 -12.49 12.64 18.04
CA GLY A 73 -13.82 13.19 18.29
C GLY A 73 -14.75 12.27 19.09
N CYS A 74 -15.69 12.92 19.78
CA CYS A 74 -16.61 12.34 20.73
C CYS A 74 -17.37 11.12 20.19
N GLN A 75 -17.83 10.27 21.11
CA GLN A 75 -18.56 9.04 20.80
C GLN A 75 -19.74 8.84 21.76
N SER A 76 -20.56 7.82 21.51
CA SER A 76 -21.75 7.53 22.31
C SER A 76 -21.40 6.96 23.70
N GLY A 77 -22.30 7.10 24.67
CA GLY A 77 -22.08 6.67 26.07
C GLY A 77 -21.79 5.19 26.22
N TRP A 78 -22.43 4.35 25.43
CA TRP A 78 -22.13 2.92 25.37
C TRP A 78 -20.68 2.65 24.97
N LYS A 79 -20.17 3.42 24.01
CA LYS A 79 -18.79 3.29 23.55
C LYS A 79 -17.79 3.82 24.58
N ASP A 80 -18.14 4.86 25.32
CA ASP A 80 -17.35 5.36 26.45
C ASP A 80 -17.24 4.33 27.57
N ARG A 81 -18.35 3.66 27.93
CA ARG A 81 -18.33 2.55 28.91
C ARG A 81 -17.43 1.39 28.44
N TYR A 82 -17.47 1.08 27.14
CA TYR A 82 -16.57 0.09 26.55
C TYR A 82 -15.10 0.54 26.63
N ASP A 83 -14.79 1.78 26.23
CA ASP A 83 -13.42 2.30 26.24
C ASP A 83 -12.87 2.51 27.65
N ARG A 84 -13.70 2.81 28.64
CA ARG A 84 -13.29 2.85 30.05
C ARG A 84 -12.77 1.49 30.54
N ARG A 85 -13.28 0.39 30.00
CA ARG A 85 -12.83 -0.98 30.34
C ARG A 85 -11.70 -1.50 29.45
N ARG A 86 -11.64 -1.05 28.19
CA ARG A 86 -10.76 -1.63 27.14
C ARG A 86 -9.70 -0.64 26.62
N GLY A 87 -9.53 0.49 27.30
CA GLY A 87 -8.69 1.61 26.87
C GLY A 87 -9.37 2.50 25.83
N THR A 88 -9.05 3.79 25.83
CA THR A 88 -9.51 4.75 24.82
C THR A 88 -8.80 4.54 23.48
N LYS A 89 -9.26 5.23 22.43
CA LYS A 89 -8.55 5.22 21.14
C LYS A 89 -7.14 5.79 21.25
N ALA A 90 -6.97 6.83 22.05
CA ALA A 90 -5.67 7.44 22.29
C ALA A 90 -4.73 6.47 22.99
N ARG A 91 -5.17 5.90 24.12
CA ARG A 91 -4.38 4.90 24.86
C ARG A 91 -3.98 3.71 23.98
N ARG A 92 -4.93 3.13 23.23
CA ARG A 92 -4.62 2.03 22.30
C ARG A 92 -3.61 2.42 21.21
N SER A 93 -3.63 3.67 20.75
CA SER A 93 -2.67 4.14 19.74
C SER A 93 -1.28 4.27 20.36
N PHE A 94 -1.20 4.81 21.58
CA PHE A 94 0.03 4.94 22.34
C PHE A 94 0.64 3.58 22.70
N ASP A 95 -0.16 2.66 23.27
CA ASP A 95 0.31 1.33 23.66
C ASP A 95 0.85 0.56 22.43
N ALA A 96 0.18 0.70 21.27
CA ALA A 96 0.64 0.10 20.02
C ALA A 96 1.94 0.73 19.51
N ALA A 97 2.01 2.07 19.47
CA ALA A 97 3.21 2.78 19.03
C ALA A 97 4.41 2.45 19.91
N LYS A 98 4.19 2.40 21.22
CA LYS A 98 5.22 2.05 22.21
C LYS A 98 5.76 0.65 21.94
N ARG A 99 4.88 -0.36 21.81
CA ARG A 99 5.31 -1.74 21.54
C ARG A 99 6.07 -1.87 20.22
N LEU A 100 5.63 -1.17 19.17
CA LEU A 100 6.32 -1.19 17.88
C LEU A 100 7.72 -0.58 17.98
N ASN A 101 7.86 0.58 18.62
CA ASN A 101 9.17 1.21 18.87
C ASN A 101 10.08 0.32 19.73
N GLU A 102 9.57 -0.32 20.78
CA GLU A 102 10.31 -1.28 21.61
C GLU A 102 10.81 -2.50 20.82
N CYS A 103 10.14 -2.84 19.72
CA CYS A 103 10.52 -3.94 18.83
C CYS A 103 11.28 -3.46 17.57
N ASP A 104 11.69 -2.19 17.53
CA ASP A 104 12.34 -1.56 16.37
C ASP A 104 11.53 -1.65 15.06
N VAL A 105 10.20 -1.62 15.18
CA VAL A 105 9.29 -1.59 14.04
C VAL A 105 8.79 -0.17 13.81
N GLY A 106 8.92 0.30 12.57
CA GLY A 106 8.64 1.69 12.23
C GLY A 106 7.21 2.15 12.52
N THR A 107 7.12 3.17 13.36
CA THR A 107 5.95 4.02 13.59
C THR A 107 6.44 5.27 14.34
N PRO A 108 5.82 6.44 14.18
CA PRO A 108 6.30 7.64 14.85
C PRO A 108 6.37 7.46 16.37
N ALA A 109 7.49 7.90 16.95
CA ALA A 109 7.75 7.77 18.38
C ALA A 109 6.59 8.39 19.19
N PRO A 110 5.94 7.62 20.06
CA PRO A 110 4.83 8.13 20.86
C PRO A 110 5.35 9.07 21.94
N LEU A 111 4.69 10.21 22.11
CA LEU A 111 5.04 11.19 23.14
C LEU A 111 4.05 11.15 24.29
N ALA A 112 2.76 11.07 23.99
CA ALA A 112 1.76 11.03 25.03
C ALA A 112 0.43 10.44 24.55
N TYR A 113 -0.36 9.99 25.52
CA TYR A 113 -1.81 10.01 25.38
C TYR A 113 -2.42 10.74 26.57
N MET A 114 -3.56 11.40 26.33
CA MET A 114 -4.31 12.06 27.37
C MET A 114 -5.81 11.93 27.12
N ASN A 115 -6.57 11.60 28.15
CA ASN A 115 -8.02 11.52 28.13
C ASN A 115 -8.60 12.46 29.18
N ARG A 116 -9.69 13.14 28.86
CA ARG A 116 -10.46 13.93 29.82
C ARG A 116 -11.82 13.30 30.02
N TRP A 117 -12.10 12.89 31.24
CA TRP A 117 -13.38 12.32 31.64
C TRP A 117 -14.15 13.26 32.54
N GLU A 118 -15.42 13.44 32.22
CA GLU A 118 -16.38 14.10 33.09
C GLU A 118 -17.44 13.07 33.47
N GLY A 119 -17.42 12.64 34.74
CA GLY A 119 -18.27 11.56 35.22
C GLY A 119 -18.07 10.26 34.41
N GLY A 120 -19.04 9.89 33.59
CA GLY A 120 -19.01 8.71 32.72
C GLY A 120 -18.62 8.97 31.26
N ARG A 121 -18.41 10.23 30.86
CA ARG A 121 -18.26 10.66 29.46
C ARG A 121 -16.82 10.92 29.11
N LEU A 122 -16.37 10.41 27.97
CA LEU A 122 -15.06 10.76 27.41
C LEU A 122 -15.24 12.04 26.59
N VAL A 123 -14.81 13.17 27.15
CA VAL A 123 -15.02 14.49 26.53
C VAL A 123 -13.88 14.81 25.58
N GLU A 124 -12.64 14.48 25.96
CA GLU A 124 -11.46 14.69 25.14
C GLU A 124 -10.53 13.47 25.16
N SER A 125 -9.85 13.22 24.05
CA SER A 125 -8.92 12.11 23.91
C SER A 125 -7.88 12.45 22.84
N TYR A 126 -6.61 12.50 23.25
CA TYR A 126 -5.48 12.94 22.43
C TYR A 126 -4.39 11.88 22.40
N PHE A 127 -3.84 11.64 21.22
CA PHE A 127 -2.59 10.89 21.04
C PHE A 127 -1.57 11.81 20.37
N LEU A 128 -0.37 11.89 20.93
CA LEU A 128 0.73 12.73 20.47
C LEU A 128 1.88 11.82 20.06
N SER A 129 2.48 12.12 18.91
CA SER A 129 3.71 11.47 18.43
C SER A 129 4.60 12.50 17.77
N VAL A 130 5.90 12.19 17.67
CA VAL A 130 6.81 12.97 16.82
C VAL A 130 6.26 13.02 15.39
N TYR A 131 6.37 14.16 14.72
CA TYR A 131 6.02 14.28 13.31
C TYR A 131 7.20 13.88 12.43
N GLY A 132 6.97 12.94 11.50
CA GLY A 132 7.95 12.57 10.48
C GLY A 132 7.80 13.44 9.24
N ASP A 133 8.75 14.34 9.00
CA ASP A 133 8.84 15.12 7.75
C ASP A 133 9.19 14.19 6.56
N GLY A 134 8.86 14.55 5.31
CA GLY A 134 9.40 13.88 4.11
C GLY A 134 8.92 12.44 3.84
N MET A 135 7.78 12.05 4.41
CA MET A 135 7.18 10.73 4.19
C MET A 135 6.19 10.75 3.01
N THR A 136 6.14 9.63 2.28
CA THR A 136 5.11 9.33 1.26
C THR A 136 4.34 8.08 1.68
N CYS A 137 3.07 7.96 1.29
CA CYS A 137 2.26 6.78 1.62
C CYS A 137 2.24 5.77 0.47
N PHE A 138 2.09 4.48 0.79
CA PHE A 138 2.10 3.40 -0.20
C PHE A 138 1.06 3.60 -1.31
N ARG A 139 -0.10 4.22 -1.02
CA ARG A 139 -1.07 4.58 -2.06
C ARG A 139 -0.47 5.53 -3.10
N ASP A 140 0.20 6.58 -2.65
CA ASP A 140 0.66 7.64 -3.52
C ASP A 140 1.87 7.15 -4.35
N GLU A 141 2.72 6.30 -3.78
CA GLU A 141 3.76 5.58 -4.53
C GLU A 141 3.20 4.63 -5.59
N LEU A 142 2.12 3.90 -5.27
CA LEU A 142 1.44 3.06 -6.26
C LEU A 142 0.87 3.90 -7.41
N PHE A 143 0.33 5.09 -7.13
CA PHE A 143 -0.19 5.97 -8.19
C PHE A 143 0.94 6.48 -9.08
N GLN A 144 2.02 6.96 -8.48
CA GLN A 144 3.19 7.39 -9.24
C GLN A 144 3.73 6.25 -10.13
N ILE A 145 3.76 5.02 -9.62
CA ILE A 145 4.23 3.88 -10.42
C ILE A 145 3.25 3.56 -11.55
N TYR A 146 1.95 3.43 -11.27
CA TYR A 146 0.98 3.01 -12.26
C TYR A 146 0.69 4.06 -13.33
N GLU A 147 0.82 5.34 -13.02
CA GLU A 147 0.42 6.44 -13.91
C GLU A 147 1.60 7.18 -14.55
N GLU A 148 2.76 7.23 -13.88
CA GLU A 148 3.90 8.02 -14.36
C GLU A 148 5.06 7.14 -14.83
N SER A 149 5.60 6.29 -13.96
CA SER A 149 6.83 5.53 -14.30
C SER A 149 6.57 4.25 -15.09
N GLN A 150 5.45 3.57 -14.81
CA GLN A 150 5.09 2.27 -15.38
C GLN A 150 6.19 1.22 -15.27
N ASP A 151 7.03 1.29 -14.23
CA ASP A 151 8.20 0.43 -14.05
C ASP A 151 7.86 -0.77 -13.14
N LEU A 152 8.00 -1.99 -13.68
CA LEU A 152 7.73 -3.22 -12.93
C LEU A 152 8.73 -3.44 -11.79
N HIS A 153 10.03 -3.21 -12.00
CA HIS A 153 11.07 -3.44 -11.00
C HIS A 153 10.87 -2.53 -9.81
N ARG A 154 10.59 -1.26 -10.09
CA ARG A 154 10.23 -0.27 -9.09
C ARG A 154 9.02 -0.72 -8.27
N LEU A 155 7.98 -1.27 -8.91
CA LEU A 155 6.84 -1.86 -8.19
C LEU A 155 7.27 -3.03 -7.30
N VAL A 156 8.07 -3.96 -7.82
CA VAL A 156 8.51 -5.15 -7.08
C VAL A 156 9.31 -4.75 -5.83
N GLU A 157 10.22 -3.79 -5.95
CA GLU A 157 11.01 -3.28 -4.82
C GLU A 157 10.12 -2.66 -3.73
N LEU A 158 9.16 -1.81 -4.13
CA LEU A 158 8.18 -1.24 -3.20
C LEU A 158 7.37 -2.32 -2.49
N LEU A 159 6.85 -3.30 -3.23
CA LEU A 159 6.07 -4.41 -2.67
C LEU A 159 6.90 -5.29 -1.72
N SER A 160 8.19 -5.45 -2.01
CA SER A 160 9.12 -6.20 -1.17
C SER A 160 9.36 -5.51 0.16
N GLY A 161 9.66 -4.21 0.13
CA GLY A 161 9.82 -3.41 1.35
C GLY A 161 8.54 -3.37 2.19
N VAL A 162 7.37 -3.19 1.56
CA VAL A 162 6.08 -3.25 2.26
C VAL A 162 5.80 -4.65 2.82
N GLY A 163 6.10 -5.71 2.07
CA GLY A 163 5.91 -7.09 2.51
C GLY A 163 6.76 -7.42 3.75
N ALA A 164 8.04 -7.07 3.72
CA ALA A 164 8.97 -7.22 4.84
C ALA A 164 8.51 -6.42 6.07
N PHE A 165 8.19 -5.14 5.89
CA PHE A 165 7.71 -4.27 6.98
C PHE A 165 6.44 -4.81 7.65
N VAL A 166 5.46 -5.27 6.86
CA VAL A 166 4.21 -5.84 7.41
C VAL A 166 4.50 -7.14 8.18
N ARG A 167 5.52 -7.90 7.77
CA ARG A 167 5.98 -9.06 8.53
C ARG A 167 6.58 -8.65 9.86
N GLU A 168 7.51 -7.71 9.90
CA GLU A 168 8.12 -7.20 11.13
C GLU A 168 7.06 -6.72 12.11
N MET A 169 6.06 -5.96 11.63
CA MET A 169 4.92 -5.52 12.41
C MET A 169 4.11 -6.69 13.02
N HIS A 170 3.84 -7.73 12.23
CA HIS A 170 3.13 -8.91 12.71
C HIS A 170 3.98 -9.77 13.67
N ASP A 171 5.29 -9.84 13.45
CA ASP A 171 6.25 -10.57 14.28
C ASP A 171 6.45 -9.87 15.63
N ALA A 172 6.34 -8.53 15.68
CA ALA A 172 6.22 -7.73 16.91
C ALA A 172 4.87 -7.92 17.64
N GLY A 173 3.97 -8.78 17.12
CA GLY A 173 2.70 -9.11 17.76
C GLY A 173 1.59 -8.08 17.55
N PHE A 174 1.76 -7.14 16.61
CA PHE A 174 0.76 -6.11 16.32
C PHE A 174 -0.04 -6.41 15.06
N CYS A 175 -1.36 -6.56 15.20
CA CYS A 175 -2.30 -6.63 14.07
C CYS A 175 -3.06 -5.31 13.97
N HIS A 176 -2.91 -4.60 12.86
CA HIS A 176 -3.38 -3.24 12.64
C HIS A 176 -4.91 -3.12 12.49
N ARG A 177 -5.56 -4.10 11.84
CA ARG A 177 -7.03 -4.18 11.59
C ARG A 177 -7.66 -3.05 10.75
N ASP A 178 -6.84 -2.15 10.22
CA ASP A 178 -7.25 -1.09 9.30
C ASP A 178 -6.12 -0.74 8.31
N LEU A 179 -5.30 -1.73 7.95
CA LEU A 179 -4.10 -1.58 7.13
C LEU A 179 -4.46 -1.42 5.64
N GLY A 180 -4.96 -0.23 5.27
CA GLY A 180 -5.06 0.18 3.87
C GLY A 180 -3.74 0.77 3.37
N ASN A 181 -3.55 0.85 2.05
CA ASN A 181 -2.31 1.38 1.47
C ASN A 181 -1.97 2.79 1.96
N GLN A 182 -2.96 3.60 2.34
CA GLN A 182 -2.72 4.96 2.87
C GLN A 182 -2.19 5.01 4.32
N ASN A 183 -2.13 3.87 5.01
CA ASN A 183 -1.68 3.77 6.41
C ASN A 183 -0.26 3.17 6.53
N ILE A 184 0.41 2.97 5.39
CA ILE A 184 1.81 2.54 5.30
C ILE A 184 2.56 3.69 4.66
N PHE A 185 3.60 4.16 5.34
CA PHE A 185 4.44 5.31 4.99
C PHE A 185 5.88 4.86 4.85
N MET A 186 6.65 5.58 4.05
CA MET A 186 8.05 5.31 3.73
C MET A 186 8.73 6.60 3.29
N ARG A 187 10.05 6.58 3.21
CA ARG A 187 10.87 7.62 2.58
C ARG A 187 11.40 7.12 1.26
N ARG A 188 11.59 8.05 0.33
CA ARG A 188 12.39 7.80 -0.87
C ARG A 188 13.85 8.03 -0.56
N SER A 189 14.68 7.06 -0.91
CA SER A 189 16.14 7.20 -0.94
C SER A 189 16.57 8.07 -2.12
N ALA A 190 17.77 8.64 -2.04
CA ALA A 190 18.35 9.45 -3.13
C ALA A 190 18.60 8.62 -4.41
N ASP A 191 18.82 7.32 -4.28
CA ASP A 191 18.99 6.36 -5.37
C ASP A 191 17.65 5.82 -5.94
N GLY A 192 16.52 6.29 -5.42
CA GLY A 192 15.18 5.91 -5.90
C GLY A 192 14.52 4.76 -5.16
N GLY A 193 15.22 4.09 -4.24
CA GLY A 193 14.64 3.05 -3.38
C GLY A 193 13.76 3.59 -2.25
N TRP A 194 13.27 2.69 -1.39
CA TRP A 194 12.45 3.05 -0.23
C TRP A 194 13.04 2.51 1.07
N HIS A 195 12.95 3.31 2.12
CA HIS A 195 13.41 2.99 3.46
C HIS A 195 12.51 3.65 4.52
N ASP A 196 12.81 3.41 5.80
CA ASP A 196 12.05 3.97 6.95
C ASP A 196 10.54 3.72 6.82
N PHE A 197 10.18 2.44 6.64
CA PHE A 197 8.78 2.04 6.55
C PHE A 197 8.10 2.23 7.91
N GLN A 198 6.97 2.91 7.91
CA GLN A 198 6.20 3.22 9.11
C GLN A 198 4.72 2.95 8.92
N THR A 199 4.02 2.65 10.02
CA THR A 199 2.56 2.52 10.00
C THR A 199 1.88 3.54 10.90
N LEU A 200 0.76 4.09 10.41
CA LEU A 200 -0.04 5.13 11.09
C LEU A 200 -1.50 4.68 11.29
N ASP A 201 -2.22 5.38 12.17
CA ASP A 201 -3.61 5.06 12.56
C ASP A 201 -3.78 3.73 13.32
N LEU A 202 -3.00 3.58 14.39
CA LEU A 202 -2.92 2.37 15.21
C LEU A 202 -4.15 2.10 16.11
N ASN A 203 -5.12 3.02 16.17
CA ASN A 203 -6.21 3.05 17.15
C ASN A 203 -7.13 1.81 17.17
N ARG A 204 -7.17 1.06 16.06
CA ARG A 204 -7.96 -0.17 15.87
C ARG A 204 -7.14 -1.44 16.04
N GLY A 205 -5.83 -1.30 16.11
CA GLY A 205 -4.91 -2.42 16.21
C GLY A 205 -5.07 -3.22 17.49
N ARG A 206 -4.45 -4.38 17.51
CA ARG A 206 -4.41 -5.28 18.66
C ARG A 206 -3.01 -5.82 18.85
N LEU A 207 -2.56 -5.69 20.08
CA LEU A 207 -1.35 -6.32 20.57
C LEU A 207 -1.68 -7.74 21.03
N ARG A 208 -0.79 -8.68 20.70
CA ARG A 208 -0.79 -10.08 21.09
C ARG A 208 0.65 -10.51 21.34
N ASP A 209 0.83 -11.58 22.10
CA ASP A 209 2.15 -12.20 22.22
C ASP A 209 2.57 -12.86 20.90
N SER A 210 1.61 -13.46 20.21
CA SER A 210 1.78 -14.00 18.85
C SER A 210 0.50 -13.86 18.05
N LEU A 211 0.59 -13.49 16.78
CA LEU A 211 -0.56 -13.43 15.89
C LEU A 211 -0.84 -14.77 15.23
N SER A 212 -2.12 -15.15 15.21
CA SER A 212 -2.59 -16.29 14.41
C SER A 212 -2.51 -16.00 12.91
N LEU A 213 -2.47 -17.06 12.09
CA LEU A 213 -2.57 -16.96 10.62
C LEU A 213 -3.79 -16.14 10.17
N ASP A 214 -4.91 -16.31 10.85
CA ASP A 214 -6.17 -15.64 10.52
C ASP A 214 -6.16 -14.14 10.90
N GLU A 215 -5.41 -13.76 11.94
CA GLU A 215 -5.16 -12.35 12.29
C GLU A 215 -4.20 -11.70 11.28
N ARG A 216 -3.07 -12.36 10.95
CA ARG A 216 -2.13 -11.90 9.93
C ARG A 216 -2.81 -11.71 8.57
N ALA A 217 -3.62 -12.68 8.14
CA ALA A 217 -4.32 -12.64 6.86
C ALA A 217 -5.38 -11.51 6.78
N ARG A 218 -5.93 -11.10 7.93
CA ARG A 218 -6.99 -10.08 7.98
C ARG A 218 -6.49 -8.69 7.60
N ASP A 219 -5.24 -8.36 7.90
CA ASP A 219 -4.70 -7.02 7.63
C ASP A 219 -4.53 -6.74 6.13
N PHE A 220 -4.44 -7.78 5.30
CA PHE A 220 -4.44 -7.66 3.83
C PHE A 220 -5.83 -7.43 3.22
N ASP A 221 -6.91 -7.34 4.00
CA ASP A 221 -8.28 -7.22 3.47
C ASP A 221 -8.55 -5.89 2.74
N ARG A 222 -7.85 -4.84 3.14
CA ARG A 222 -8.00 -3.45 2.67
C ARG A 222 -6.96 -3.03 1.66
N MET A 223 -5.91 -3.80 1.43
CA MET A 223 -4.88 -3.44 0.46
C MET A 223 -5.45 -3.48 -0.96
N ILE A 224 -5.35 -2.39 -1.71
CA ILE A 224 -5.88 -2.33 -3.08
C ILE A 224 -4.71 -2.58 -4.02
N LEU A 225 -4.64 -3.79 -4.57
CA LEU A 225 -3.60 -4.29 -5.45
C LEU A 225 -4.20 -5.26 -6.47
N PRO A 226 -3.72 -5.27 -7.72
CA PRO A 226 -4.00 -6.35 -8.67
C PRO A 226 -3.46 -7.70 -8.15
N GLY A 227 -3.96 -8.80 -8.72
CA GLY A 227 -3.66 -10.12 -8.17
C GLY A 227 -2.19 -10.54 -8.23
N VAL A 228 -1.42 -10.14 -9.24
CA VAL A 228 0.03 -10.43 -9.33
C VAL A 228 0.84 -9.58 -8.33
N PRO A 229 0.72 -8.24 -8.29
CA PRO A 229 1.32 -7.42 -7.23
C PRO A 229 0.99 -7.88 -5.82
N LEU A 230 -0.26 -8.27 -5.55
CA LEU A 230 -0.63 -8.83 -4.26
C LEU A 230 0.12 -10.14 -3.98
N TRP A 231 0.27 -11.02 -4.96
CA TRP A 231 0.99 -12.27 -4.78
C TRP A 231 2.48 -12.02 -4.50
N ILE A 232 3.12 -11.06 -5.17
CA ILE A 232 4.51 -10.66 -4.92
C ILE A 232 4.64 -10.21 -3.46
N LEU A 233 3.83 -9.24 -3.04
CA LEU A 233 3.84 -8.74 -1.66
C LEU A 233 3.61 -9.84 -0.63
N LEU A 234 2.69 -10.77 -0.87
CA LEU A 234 2.44 -11.90 0.05
C LEU A 234 3.61 -12.90 0.09
N SER A 235 4.32 -13.07 -1.02
CA SER A 235 5.50 -13.95 -1.09
C SER A 235 6.68 -13.34 -0.34
N GLU A 236 6.90 -12.04 -0.49
CA GLU A 236 7.89 -11.26 0.27
C GLU A 236 7.57 -11.24 1.77
N TYR A 237 6.32 -10.98 2.11
CA TYR A 237 5.81 -11.10 3.48
C TYR A 237 6.06 -12.49 4.09
N TRP A 238 5.99 -13.54 3.29
CA TRP A 238 6.20 -14.91 3.78
C TRP A 238 7.67 -15.37 3.69
N GLN A 239 8.52 -14.63 2.96
CA GLN A 239 9.91 -14.95 2.58
C GLN A 239 10.10 -16.33 1.89
N LYS A 240 9.00 -16.96 1.49
CA LYS A 240 8.92 -18.24 0.78
C LYS A 240 7.53 -18.37 0.16
N GLU A 241 7.24 -19.50 -0.46
CA GLU A 241 5.89 -19.74 -0.98
C GLU A 241 4.83 -19.64 0.16
N PRO A 242 3.83 -18.75 0.03
CA PRO A 242 2.82 -18.55 1.08
C PRO A 242 2.00 -19.81 1.36
N GLU A 243 1.78 -20.10 2.64
CA GLU A 243 1.01 -21.28 3.03
C GLU A 243 -0.41 -21.28 2.45
N PRO A 244 -0.92 -22.42 1.95
CA PRO A 244 -2.26 -22.49 1.36
C PRO A 244 -3.38 -22.04 2.31
N ALA A 245 -3.25 -22.33 3.61
CA ALA A 245 -4.20 -21.91 4.62
C ALA A 245 -4.24 -20.38 4.79
N PHE A 246 -3.08 -19.74 4.81
CA PHE A 246 -2.94 -18.28 4.85
C PHE A 246 -3.53 -17.63 3.59
N LEU A 247 -3.19 -18.12 2.40
CA LEU A 247 -3.76 -17.62 1.14
C LEU A 247 -5.28 -17.74 1.08
N LYS A 248 -5.84 -18.85 1.59
CA LYS A 248 -7.29 -19.05 1.70
C LYS A 248 -7.92 -18.01 2.64
N ALA A 249 -7.29 -17.73 3.77
CA ALA A 249 -7.74 -16.70 4.71
C ALA A 249 -7.69 -15.30 4.10
N VAL A 250 -6.59 -14.92 3.43
CA VAL A 250 -6.46 -13.62 2.73
C VAL A 250 -7.57 -13.45 1.70
N ARG A 251 -7.80 -14.46 0.83
CA ARG A 251 -8.89 -14.43 -0.16
C ARG A 251 -10.26 -14.25 0.48
N LYS A 252 -10.53 -14.97 1.58
CA LYS A 252 -11.78 -14.89 2.36
C LYS A 252 -12.00 -13.49 2.92
N TYR A 253 -10.99 -12.89 3.56
CA TYR A 253 -11.12 -11.56 4.16
C TYR A 253 -11.26 -10.47 3.10
N ARG A 254 -10.47 -10.51 2.03
CA ARG A 254 -10.59 -9.59 0.89
C ARG A 254 -11.97 -9.66 0.23
N ALA A 255 -12.50 -10.87 -0.02
CA ALA A 255 -13.85 -11.03 -0.59
C ALA A 255 -14.93 -10.43 0.34
N ARG A 256 -14.83 -10.66 1.65
CA ARG A 256 -15.74 -10.07 2.64
C ARG A 256 -15.66 -8.54 2.66
N TYR A 257 -14.46 -7.98 2.59
CA TYR A 257 -14.25 -6.54 2.52
C TYR A 257 -14.86 -5.95 1.24
N GLN A 258 -14.61 -6.56 0.08
CA GLN A 258 -15.19 -6.14 -1.20
C GLN A 258 -16.73 -6.17 -1.19
N LEU A 259 -17.34 -7.24 -0.65
CA LEU A 259 -18.80 -7.32 -0.50
C LEU A 259 -19.35 -6.21 0.42
N ARG A 260 -18.65 -5.94 1.53
CA ARG A 260 -19.00 -4.85 2.45
C ARG A 260 -18.85 -3.47 1.80
N ALA A 261 -17.81 -3.27 1.00
CA ALA A 261 -17.58 -2.02 0.26
C ALA A 261 -18.67 -1.78 -0.80
N ARG A 262 -19.04 -2.82 -1.57
CA ARG A 262 -20.12 -2.75 -2.57
C ARG A 262 -21.48 -2.47 -1.94
N SER A 263 -21.75 -3.04 -0.77
CA SER A 263 -22.98 -2.76 -0.02
C SER A 263 -22.97 -1.42 0.72
N HIS A 264 -21.88 -0.63 0.67
CA HIS A 264 -21.78 0.63 1.42
C HIS A 264 -22.85 1.64 1.02
N ARG A 265 -23.16 1.78 -0.28
CA ARG A 265 -24.22 2.67 -0.78
C ARG A 265 -25.60 2.29 -0.22
N TRP A 266 -25.86 0.99 -0.06
CA TRP A 266 -27.11 0.46 0.48
C TRP A 266 -27.20 0.61 2.00
N ARG A 267 -26.10 0.37 2.72
CA ARG A 267 -26.05 0.47 4.19
C ARG A 267 -25.99 1.92 4.69
N HIS A 268 -25.51 2.84 3.86
CA HIS A 268 -25.34 4.26 4.19
C HIS A 268 -25.74 5.14 3.01
N PRO A 269 -27.03 5.16 2.61
CA PRO A 269 -27.50 5.84 1.40
C PRO A 269 -27.26 7.36 1.42
N PHE A 270 -27.29 7.97 2.60
CA PHE A 270 -27.12 9.43 2.77
C PHE A 270 -25.68 9.87 2.99
N ARG A 271 -24.71 8.94 3.01
CA ARG A 271 -23.31 9.28 3.26
C ARG A 271 -22.65 9.72 1.96
N LYS A 272 -22.14 10.96 1.94
CA LYS A 272 -21.40 11.51 0.80
C LYS A 272 -20.26 10.56 0.39
N PRO A 273 -19.98 10.42 -0.93
CA PRO A 273 -18.81 9.68 -1.40
C PRO A 273 -17.54 10.27 -0.78
N ARG A 274 -16.53 9.41 -0.59
CA ARG A 274 -15.23 9.86 -0.08
C ARG A 274 -14.58 10.79 -1.11
N LYS A 275 -14.03 11.91 -0.64
CA LYS A 275 -13.16 12.78 -1.44
C LYS A 275 -11.81 12.08 -1.63
N GLY A 276 -11.23 12.18 -2.82
CA GLY A 276 -9.91 11.63 -3.17
C GLY A 276 -9.90 10.99 -4.56
N LYS A 277 -8.72 10.92 -5.17
CA LYS A 277 -8.52 10.25 -6.46
C LYS A 277 -8.78 8.74 -6.30
N PRO A 278 -9.66 8.14 -7.13
CA PRO A 278 -9.86 6.69 -7.12
C PRO A 278 -8.57 5.98 -7.54
N TYR A 279 -8.43 4.71 -7.17
CA TYR A 279 -7.37 3.89 -7.74
C TYR A 279 -7.58 3.74 -9.26
N PRO A 280 -6.50 3.69 -10.06
CA PRO A 280 -6.57 3.34 -11.46
C PRO A 280 -7.37 2.05 -11.67
N GLU A 281 -8.12 1.96 -12.77
CA GLU A 281 -8.80 0.72 -13.09
C GLU A 281 -7.77 -0.38 -13.37
N MET A 282 -8.03 -1.58 -12.88
CA MET A 282 -7.08 -2.70 -12.98
C MET A 282 -6.78 -3.10 -14.43
N SER A 283 -7.66 -2.76 -15.38
CA SER A 283 -7.47 -2.95 -16.81
C SER A 283 -6.44 -1.99 -17.42
N ASP A 284 -6.23 -0.85 -16.76
CA ASP A 284 -5.47 0.29 -17.29
C ASP A 284 -4.08 0.37 -16.66
N ILE A 285 -3.80 -0.52 -15.69
CA ILE A 285 -2.46 -0.67 -15.11
C ILE A 285 -1.60 -1.42 -16.13
N TRP A 286 -0.63 -0.69 -16.68
CA TRP A 286 0.38 -1.21 -17.58
C TRP A 286 1.75 -0.99 -16.94
N LEU A 287 2.56 -2.05 -16.89
CA LEU A 287 3.91 -2.00 -16.36
C LEU A 287 4.86 -2.60 -17.38
N TRP A 288 5.97 -1.93 -17.63
CA TRP A 288 7.06 -2.39 -18.47
C TRP A 288 8.05 -3.19 -17.64
N ASP A 289 8.37 -4.39 -18.11
CA ASP A 289 9.48 -5.21 -17.61
C ASP A 289 10.67 -5.01 -18.54
N ASP A 290 11.67 -4.25 -18.08
CA ASP A 290 12.87 -3.94 -18.86
C ASP A 290 13.74 -5.18 -19.13
N ARG A 291 13.63 -6.24 -18.32
CA ARG A 291 14.41 -7.48 -18.46
C ARG A 291 13.84 -8.41 -19.52
N SER A 292 12.54 -8.34 -19.77
CA SER A 292 11.88 -9.14 -20.81
C SER A 292 11.45 -8.31 -22.01
N ALA A 293 11.68 -6.99 -21.98
CA ALA A 293 11.24 -6.01 -22.97
C ALA A 293 9.74 -6.15 -23.30
N GLN A 294 8.92 -6.42 -22.29
CA GLN A 294 7.50 -6.73 -22.44
C GLN A 294 6.63 -6.09 -21.36
N ALA A 295 5.37 -5.89 -21.74
CA ALA A 295 4.31 -5.52 -20.81
C ALA A 295 4.02 -6.65 -19.81
N ALA A 296 4.08 -6.35 -18.53
CA ALA A 296 3.73 -7.28 -17.46
C ALA A 296 2.21 -7.43 -17.32
N ILE A 297 1.74 -8.67 -17.24
CA ILE A 297 0.33 -8.96 -16.97
C ILE A 297 0.11 -8.92 -15.45
N VAL A 298 -0.40 -7.80 -14.94
CA VAL A 298 -0.63 -7.60 -13.49
C VAL A 298 -1.87 -8.31 -12.94
N MET A 299 -2.82 -8.66 -13.80
CA MET A 299 -4.08 -9.30 -13.41
C MET A 299 -3.99 -10.82 -13.44
N LEU A 300 -4.57 -11.48 -12.44
CA LEU A 300 -4.78 -12.92 -12.46
C LEU A 300 -5.82 -13.34 -13.52
N PRO A 301 -5.83 -14.60 -14.00
CA PRO A 301 -6.78 -15.05 -15.02
C PRO A 301 -8.26 -14.79 -14.67
N ARG A 302 -8.63 -14.90 -13.39
CA ARG A 302 -10.01 -14.62 -12.91
C ARG A 302 -10.37 -13.14 -12.95
N GLU A 303 -9.40 -12.25 -12.83
CA GLU A 303 -9.58 -10.80 -12.89
C GLU A 303 -9.71 -10.35 -14.34
N ARG A 304 -8.85 -10.86 -15.24
CA ARG A 304 -8.95 -10.62 -16.68
C ARG A 304 -10.31 -11.01 -17.27
N LYS A 305 -10.86 -12.15 -16.86
CA LYS A 305 -12.22 -12.59 -17.27
C LYS A 305 -13.33 -11.64 -16.82
N LYS A 306 -13.11 -10.84 -15.77
CA LYS A 306 -14.08 -9.85 -15.28
C LYS A 306 -13.86 -8.48 -15.90
N ALA A 307 -12.61 -8.10 -16.13
CA ALA A 307 -12.23 -6.80 -16.67
C ALA A 307 -12.45 -6.71 -18.19
N TYR A 308 -12.17 -7.79 -18.93
CA TYR A 308 -12.23 -7.74 -20.39
C TYR A 308 -13.63 -8.05 -20.95
N PRO A 309 -14.06 -7.34 -22.01
CA PRO A 309 -15.33 -7.62 -22.68
C PRO A 309 -15.40 -9.06 -23.19
N ARG A 310 -16.57 -9.70 -23.02
CA ARG A 310 -16.80 -11.09 -23.51
C ARG A 310 -16.65 -11.23 -25.02
N GLY A 311 -16.88 -10.15 -25.77
CA GLY A 311 -16.78 -10.09 -27.23
C GLY A 311 -15.36 -9.88 -27.77
N ARG A 312 -14.34 -9.60 -26.94
CA ARG A 312 -12.98 -9.30 -27.42
C ARG A 312 -12.38 -10.43 -28.27
N LEU A 313 -12.72 -11.67 -27.97
CA LEU A 313 -12.25 -12.83 -28.72
C LEU A 313 -12.96 -13.00 -30.06
N TRP A 314 -14.05 -12.29 -30.31
CA TRP A 314 -14.88 -12.53 -31.48
C TRP A 314 -14.18 -12.16 -32.79
N ASP A 315 -13.44 -11.05 -32.80
CA ASP A 315 -12.67 -10.66 -33.98
C ASP A 315 -11.55 -11.67 -34.27
N VAL A 316 -10.86 -12.15 -33.22
CA VAL A 316 -9.84 -13.20 -33.34
C VAL A 316 -10.46 -14.49 -33.87
N VAL A 317 -11.58 -14.94 -33.29
CA VAL A 317 -12.29 -16.16 -33.71
C VAL A 317 -12.78 -16.02 -35.16
N ARG A 318 -13.37 -14.88 -35.53
CA ARG A 318 -13.86 -14.61 -36.89
C ARG A 318 -12.73 -14.59 -37.91
N ALA A 319 -11.61 -13.97 -37.60
CA ALA A 319 -10.43 -13.95 -38.47
C ALA A 319 -9.88 -15.37 -38.68
N ASN A 320 -9.73 -16.13 -37.60
CA ASN A 320 -9.26 -17.52 -37.65
C ASN A 320 -10.23 -18.44 -38.38
N ALA A 321 -11.55 -18.28 -38.21
CA ALA A 321 -12.55 -19.08 -38.92
C ALA A 321 -12.52 -18.83 -40.44
N ARG A 322 -12.27 -17.59 -40.86
CA ARG A 322 -12.19 -17.21 -42.28
C ARG A 322 -10.92 -17.73 -42.96
N ALA A 323 -9.77 -17.63 -42.29
CA ALA A 323 -8.47 -17.99 -42.88
C ALA A 323 -8.03 -19.42 -42.57
N GLY A 324 -8.60 -20.05 -41.54
CA GLY A 324 -8.07 -21.26 -40.90
C GLY A 324 -7.93 -22.45 -41.84
N LEU A 325 -8.92 -22.71 -42.71
CA LEU A 325 -8.83 -23.81 -43.67
C LEU A 325 -7.73 -23.59 -44.73
N GLY A 326 -7.55 -22.35 -45.19
CA GLY A 326 -6.49 -22.00 -46.14
C GLY A 326 -5.11 -22.16 -45.51
N VAL A 327 -4.94 -21.62 -44.30
CA VAL A 327 -3.69 -21.76 -43.52
C VAL A 327 -3.39 -23.22 -43.22
N TRP A 328 -4.40 -24.01 -42.82
CA TRP A 328 -4.23 -25.43 -42.53
C TRP A 328 -3.82 -26.24 -43.76
N ARG A 329 -4.39 -25.93 -44.93
CA ARG A 329 -4.02 -26.59 -46.19
C ARG A 329 -2.57 -26.29 -46.57
N ILE A 330 -2.18 -25.01 -46.55
CA ILE A 330 -0.78 -24.60 -46.80
C ILE A 330 0.15 -25.28 -45.80
N PHE A 331 -0.20 -25.28 -44.51
CA PHE A 331 0.60 -25.94 -43.48
C PHE A 331 0.78 -27.45 -43.75
N ARG A 332 -0.27 -28.15 -44.18
CA ARG A 332 -0.20 -29.57 -44.56
C ARG A 332 0.71 -29.80 -45.76
N GLU A 333 0.56 -29.00 -46.81
CA GLU A 333 1.38 -29.08 -48.02
C GLU A 333 2.87 -28.81 -47.72
N GLU A 334 3.17 -27.80 -46.89
CA GLU A 334 4.53 -27.49 -46.44
C GLU A 334 5.11 -28.58 -45.53
N GLN A 335 4.30 -29.17 -44.63
CA GLN A 335 4.70 -30.29 -43.79
C GLN A 335 5.05 -31.53 -44.61
N GLU A 336 4.30 -31.83 -45.67
CA GLU A 336 4.59 -32.95 -46.57
C GLU A 336 5.88 -32.75 -47.36
N GLN A 337 6.23 -31.50 -47.68
CA GLN A 337 7.46 -31.13 -48.39
C GLN A 337 8.63 -30.82 -47.45
N ALA A 338 8.40 -30.82 -46.14
CA ALA A 338 9.42 -30.54 -45.15
C ALA A 338 10.60 -31.52 -45.31
N TRP A 339 11.82 -30.99 -45.25
CA TRP A 339 13.07 -31.74 -45.40
C TRP A 339 13.33 -32.36 -46.79
N GLN A 340 12.45 -32.16 -47.77
CA GLN A 340 12.61 -32.69 -49.13
C GLN A 340 13.22 -31.67 -50.10
N ARG A 341 13.15 -30.38 -49.78
CA ARG A 341 13.67 -29.29 -50.62
C ARG A 341 14.57 -28.36 -49.82
N PRO A 342 15.75 -27.98 -50.33
CA PRO A 342 16.55 -26.94 -49.71
C PRO A 342 15.78 -25.62 -49.81
N VAL A 343 15.66 -24.92 -48.68
CA VAL A 343 15.02 -23.60 -48.61
C VAL A 343 16.12 -22.54 -48.68
N GLU A 344 16.01 -21.62 -49.63
CA GLU A 344 16.92 -20.48 -49.70
C GLU A 344 16.63 -19.52 -48.54
N LEU A 345 17.55 -19.46 -47.57
CA LEU A 345 17.44 -18.60 -46.39
C LEU A 345 18.11 -17.23 -46.60
N SER A 346 18.81 -17.03 -47.72
CA SER A 346 19.47 -15.77 -48.06
C SER A 346 18.46 -14.62 -48.07
N GLY A 347 18.72 -13.57 -47.29
CA GLY A 347 17.82 -12.42 -47.15
C GLY A 347 16.48 -12.70 -46.46
N ARG A 348 16.25 -13.91 -45.92
CA ARG A 348 15.02 -14.28 -45.19
C ARG A 348 15.23 -14.41 -43.68
N ILE A 349 16.49 -14.52 -43.25
CA ILE A 349 16.86 -14.47 -41.85
C ILE A 349 17.04 -13.00 -41.48
N GLY A 350 16.24 -12.52 -40.53
CA GLY A 350 16.36 -11.19 -39.97
C GLY A 350 16.66 -11.22 -38.48
N MET A 351 16.97 -10.06 -37.92
CA MET A 351 17.16 -9.88 -36.49
C MET A 351 16.03 -9.03 -35.91
N SER A 352 15.47 -9.44 -34.78
CA SER A 352 14.60 -8.58 -33.99
C SER A 352 15.45 -7.57 -33.23
N LEU A 353 15.17 -6.29 -33.41
CA LEU A 353 15.81 -5.21 -32.66
C LEU A 353 14.88 -4.70 -31.57
N GLU A 354 15.41 -4.64 -30.35
CA GLU A 354 14.76 -3.96 -29.23
C GLU A 354 15.29 -2.53 -29.18
N ALA A 355 14.39 -1.56 -29.39
CA ALA A 355 14.77 -0.14 -29.44
C ALA A 355 15.12 0.45 -28.06
N THR A 356 14.72 -0.21 -26.98
CA THR A 356 14.91 0.24 -25.59
C THR A 356 15.31 -0.94 -24.73
N GLY A 357 16.56 -0.99 -24.27
CA GLY A 357 17.00 -2.05 -23.35
C GLY A 357 18.50 -2.25 -23.28
N ILE A 358 18.91 -3.17 -22.40
CA ILE A 358 20.30 -3.53 -22.10
C ILE A 358 21.00 -4.14 -23.33
N ASP A 359 20.24 -4.82 -24.19
CA ASP A 359 20.80 -5.58 -25.31
C ASP A 359 21.00 -4.77 -26.60
N PHE A 360 20.60 -3.49 -26.67
CA PHE A 360 20.70 -2.71 -27.91
C PHE A 360 22.14 -2.58 -28.44
N GLU A 361 23.11 -2.23 -27.60
CA GLU A 361 24.51 -2.10 -28.02
C GLU A 361 25.11 -3.43 -28.48
N LYS A 362 24.75 -4.53 -27.79
CA LYS A 362 25.13 -5.89 -28.20
C LYS A 362 24.49 -6.27 -29.53
N GLN A 363 23.20 -5.99 -29.70
CA GLN A 363 22.46 -6.20 -30.95
C GLN A 363 23.05 -5.37 -32.09
N ARG A 364 23.46 -4.13 -31.83
CA ARG A 364 24.14 -3.26 -32.79
C ARG A 364 25.47 -3.85 -33.23
N GLY A 365 26.31 -4.31 -32.30
CA GLY A 365 27.57 -4.98 -32.62
C GLY A 365 27.38 -6.27 -33.43
N LEU A 366 26.28 -7.01 -33.21
CA LEU A 366 25.93 -8.17 -34.03
C LEU A 366 25.49 -7.76 -35.45
N LEU A 367 24.70 -6.70 -35.58
CA LEU A 367 24.27 -6.17 -36.88
C LEU A 367 25.44 -5.70 -37.74
N GLU A 368 26.39 -4.98 -37.15
CA GLU A 368 27.61 -4.53 -37.84
C GLU A 368 28.38 -5.71 -38.45
N ARG A 369 28.39 -6.87 -37.78
CA ARG A 369 29.04 -8.11 -38.27
C ARG A 369 28.22 -8.85 -39.32
N LEU A 370 26.89 -8.81 -39.24
CA LEU A 370 25.98 -9.50 -40.15
C LEU A 370 25.76 -8.74 -41.47
N GLY A 371 26.13 -7.46 -41.53
CA GLY A 371 25.96 -6.62 -42.72
C GLY A 371 24.50 -6.26 -42.98
N ARG A 372 24.08 -6.21 -44.25
CA ARG A 372 22.72 -5.82 -44.63
C ARG A 372 21.77 -7.01 -44.50
N ILE A 373 21.08 -7.10 -43.37
CA ILE A 373 20.01 -8.08 -43.13
C ILE A 373 18.67 -7.39 -42.90
N PRO A 374 17.53 -8.05 -43.17
CA PRO A 374 16.23 -7.59 -42.71
C PRO A 374 16.21 -7.44 -41.18
N VAL A 375 15.61 -6.36 -40.69
CA VAL A 375 15.45 -6.11 -39.27
C VAL A 375 13.97 -5.93 -38.96
N LEU A 376 13.49 -6.63 -37.94
CA LEU A 376 12.17 -6.41 -37.38
C LEU A 376 12.32 -5.53 -36.13
N VAL A 377 11.90 -4.27 -36.23
CA VAL A 377 11.82 -3.37 -35.07
C VAL A 377 10.40 -3.43 -34.53
N ARG A 378 10.25 -3.76 -33.25
CA ARG A 378 8.96 -3.76 -32.59
C ARG A 378 8.74 -2.43 -31.87
N PHE A 379 7.77 -1.66 -32.34
CA PHE A 379 7.26 -0.50 -31.62
C PHE A 379 6.04 -0.92 -30.81
N CYS A 380 6.07 -0.68 -29.50
CA CYS A 380 4.87 -0.76 -28.67
C CYS A 380 4.24 0.63 -28.65
N HIS A 381 3.22 0.83 -29.48
CA HIS A 381 2.42 2.06 -29.48
C HIS A 381 1.30 1.92 -28.45
N HIS A 382 1.25 2.84 -27.50
CA HIS A 382 0.12 2.99 -26.59
C HIS A 382 -0.79 4.09 -27.15
N GLU A 383 -2.00 3.70 -27.55
CA GLU A 383 -3.08 4.67 -27.73
C GLU A 383 -3.50 5.14 -26.33
N ASP A 384 -3.23 6.40 -26.01
CA ASP A 384 -3.89 7.04 -24.88
C ASP A 384 -5.40 7.02 -25.14
N ALA A 385 -6.19 6.79 -24.08
CA ALA A 385 -7.66 6.74 -24.14
C ALA A 385 -8.33 8.07 -24.60
N SER A 386 -7.54 9.06 -25.01
CA SER A 386 -7.95 10.34 -25.56
C SER A 386 -7.95 10.40 -27.10
N GLN A 387 -7.74 9.29 -27.82
CA GLN A 387 -7.93 9.22 -29.28
C GLN A 387 -9.17 8.39 -29.67
#